data_AF-A0A1F4A6V3-F1
#
_entry.id   AF-A0A1F4A6V3-F1
#
_cell.length_a   1.000
_cell.length_b   1.000
_cell.length_c   1.000
_cell.angle_alpha   90.00
_cell.angle_beta   90.00
_cell.angle_gamma   90.00
#
_symmetry.space_group_name_H-M   'P 1'
#
loop_
_entity.id
_entity.type
_entity.pdbx_description
1 polymer ?
#
loop_
_entity_poly.entity_id
_entity_poly.type
_entity_poly.pdbx_seq_one_letter_code
_entity_poly.pdbx_strand_id
1 'polypeptide(L)'
;MIFGYTQVVIYVEPIEVAGVEILTNTARTALIINGKTLPWADWQDEFRQAMPKEITEHMEAIAAGSKASDHKDSIKDRLKQIEELFKLSRYRPIKGGPLLVSGDTQASGGGTRSGEGKGKGAGGAGSQPGATPSIYSLFLTENGVPGTTTKPDLFPIVRWVSVADGTRPVGEMEDRAAKYLEKDNMLQINADFRVFADMIKRWTDYFGSVPGAHPVVQEVVREWFEQSLVEAVLSSNTLRNARHWSIEDVQSMLSQEGLTAVVLPRWHIEQSIKRALGSKFGALKGKVA
;
A
#
# COMPACT_ATOMS: atom_id res chain seq x y z
N MET A 1 4.14 -11.22 -5.01
CA MET A 1 3.43 -12.16 -5.90
C MET A 1 1.95 -11.84 -5.78
N ILE A 2 1.27 -11.66 -6.93
CA ILE A 2 0.09 -10.78 -7.03
C ILE A 2 -1.22 -11.58 -7.13
N PHE A 3 -1.27 -12.69 -7.88
CA PHE A 3 -2.44 -13.59 -7.99
C PHE A 3 -2.01 -15.00 -8.35
N GLY A 4 -2.80 -16.02 -7.99
CA GLY A 4 -2.62 -17.39 -8.50
C GLY A 4 -1.33 -18.12 -8.09
N TYR A 5 -0.56 -17.61 -7.13
CA TYR A 5 0.73 -18.20 -6.76
C TYR A 5 0.63 -19.63 -6.21
N THR A 6 -0.51 -20.00 -5.61
CA THR A 6 -0.78 -21.37 -5.17
C THR A 6 -1.16 -22.30 -6.33
N GLN A 7 -1.43 -21.75 -7.52
CA GLN A 7 -1.76 -22.49 -8.73
C GLN A 7 -0.54 -22.69 -9.65
N VAL A 8 0.59 -22.07 -9.31
CA VAL A 8 1.85 -22.21 -10.05
C VAL A 8 2.87 -22.91 -9.15
N VAL A 9 3.33 -24.08 -9.59
CA VAL A 9 4.41 -24.81 -8.92
C VAL A 9 5.64 -24.74 -9.81
N ILE A 10 6.72 -24.17 -9.28
CA ILE A 10 8.01 -24.09 -9.96
C ILE A 10 8.89 -25.21 -9.44
N TYR A 11 9.28 -26.13 -10.33
CA TYR A 11 10.32 -27.11 -10.05
C TYR A 11 11.65 -26.57 -10.52
N VAL A 12 12.62 -26.49 -9.60
CA VAL A 12 13.99 -26.09 -9.90
C VAL A 12 14.88 -27.29 -9.64
N GLU A 13 15.50 -27.80 -10.71
CA GLU A 13 16.41 -28.93 -10.64
C GLU A 13 17.85 -28.46 -10.82
N PRO A 14 18.76 -28.77 -9.89
CA PRO A 14 20.17 -28.42 -10.04
C PRO A 14 20.81 -29.25 -11.15
N ILE A 15 21.58 -28.59 -12.01
CA ILE A 15 22.41 -29.27 -13.01
C ILE A 15 23.84 -29.29 -12.47
N GLU A 16 24.50 -30.44 -12.53
CA GLU A 16 25.91 -30.54 -12.15
C GLU A 16 26.77 -29.75 -13.14
N VAL A 17 27.42 -28.69 -12.64
CA VAL A 17 28.35 -27.87 -13.40
C VAL A 17 29.71 -27.95 -12.71
N ALA A 18 30.76 -28.20 -13.49
CA ALA A 18 32.12 -28.28 -12.97
C ALA A 18 32.50 -27.01 -12.19
N GLY A 19 32.94 -27.18 -10.93
CA GLY A 19 33.32 -26.08 -10.04
C GLY A 19 32.17 -25.44 -9.24
N VAL A 20 30.95 -25.99 -9.33
CA VAL A 20 29.81 -25.57 -8.50
C VAL A 20 29.41 -26.72 -7.60
N GLU A 21 29.54 -26.53 -6.28
CA GLU A 21 29.14 -27.49 -5.26
C GLU A 21 27.75 -27.14 -4.75
N ILE A 22 26.79 -28.06 -4.90
CA ILE A 22 25.41 -27.90 -4.45
C ILE A 22 25.16 -28.92 -3.35
N LEU A 23 24.93 -28.44 -2.13
CA LEU A 23 24.71 -29.27 -0.95
C LEU A 23 23.43 -28.87 -0.24
N THR A 24 22.85 -29.78 0.54
CA THR A 24 21.80 -29.42 1.50
C THR A 24 22.42 -28.89 2.79
N ASN A 25 21.76 -27.96 3.46
CA ASN A 25 22.10 -27.61 4.83
C ASN A 25 21.94 -28.82 5.79
N THR A 26 22.50 -28.74 6.99
CA THR A 26 22.50 -29.83 7.99
C THR A 26 21.09 -30.32 8.35
N ALA A 27 20.11 -29.41 8.32
CA ALA A 27 18.70 -29.71 8.60
C ALA A 27 17.92 -30.25 7.38
N ARG A 28 18.54 -30.31 6.19
CA ARG A 28 17.91 -30.69 4.91
C ARG A 28 16.66 -29.88 4.54
N THR A 29 16.63 -28.62 4.96
CA THR A 29 15.54 -27.67 4.70
C THR A 29 15.86 -26.69 3.60
N ALA A 30 17.14 -26.52 3.24
CA ALA A 30 17.57 -25.58 2.22
C ALA A 30 18.77 -26.10 1.43
N LEU A 31 18.86 -25.68 0.16
CA LEU A 31 20.04 -25.88 -0.69
C LEU A 31 21.06 -24.76 -0.46
N ILE A 32 22.33 -25.10 -0.64
CA ILE A 32 23.51 -24.28 -0.49
C ILE A 32 24.34 -24.42 -1.76
N ILE A 33 24.78 -23.31 -2.35
CA ILE A 33 25.69 -23.29 -3.49
C ILE A 33 27.02 -22.71 -3.03
N ASN A 34 28.12 -23.46 -3.20
CA ASN A 34 29.49 -23.07 -2.84
C ASN A 34 29.59 -22.52 -1.40
N GLY A 35 28.94 -23.20 -0.44
CA GLY A 35 28.92 -22.81 0.97
C GLY A 35 28.04 -21.59 1.30
N LYS A 36 27.31 -21.02 0.34
CA LYS A 36 26.41 -19.88 0.52
C LYS A 36 24.95 -20.25 0.32
N THR A 37 24.06 -19.54 0.99
CA THR A 37 22.61 -19.65 0.76
C THR A 37 22.27 -19.22 -0.66
N LEU A 38 21.25 -19.84 -1.25
CA LEU A 38 20.73 -19.44 -2.55
C LEU A 38 20.32 -17.96 -2.56
N PRO A 39 20.64 -17.20 -3.61
CA PRO A 39 20.27 -15.79 -3.75
C PRO A 39 18.81 -15.66 -4.20
N TRP A 40 17.88 -16.19 -3.41
CA TRP A 40 16.45 -16.23 -3.73
C TRP A 40 15.86 -14.84 -4.01
N ALA A 41 16.34 -13.80 -3.33
CA ALA A 41 15.87 -12.44 -3.54
C ALA A 41 16.24 -11.92 -4.93
N ASP A 42 17.48 -12.13 -5.35
CA ASP A 42 17.97 -11.70 -6.67
C ASP A 42 17.25 -12.48 -7.78
N TRP A 43 17.15 -13.81 -7.62
CA TRP A 43 16.40 -14.66 -8.56
C TRP A 43 14.91 -14.34 -8.63
N GLN A 44 14.29 -13.96 -7.51
CA GLN A 44 12.89 -13.51 -7.52
C GLN A 44 12.74 -12.23 -8.35
N ASP A 45 13.65 -11.27 -8.19
CA ASP A 45 13.59 -10.00 -8.92
C ASP A 45 13.92 -10.21 -10.41
N GLU A 46 14.88 -11.07 -10.75
CA GLU A 46 15.16 -11.50 -12.14
C GLU A 46 13.97 -12.21 -12.79
N PHE A 47 13.40 -13.21 -12.10
CA PHE A 47 12.23 -13.95 -12.58
C PHE A 47 11.02 -13.04 -12.77
N ARG A 48 10.87 -12.03 -11.92
CA ARG A 48 9.82 -11.01 -12.06
C ARG A 48 10.05 -10.11 -13.28
N GLN A 49 11.29 -9.74 -13.58
CA GLN A 49 11.63 -8.94 -14.76
C GLN A 49 11.43 -9.73 -16.06
N ALA A 50 11.73 -11.03 -16.04
CA ALA A 50 11.60 -11.93 -17.18
C ALA A 50 10.44 -12.94 -16.99
N MET A 51 9.28 -12.46 -16.56
CA MET A 51 8.14 -13.34 -16.25
C MET A 51 7.66 -14.08 -17.51
N PRO A 52 7.58 -15.43 -17.50
CA PRO A 52 7.08 -16.19 -18.64
C PRO A 52 5.68 -15.76 -19.04
N LYS A 53 5.43 -15.74 -20.35
CA LYS A 53 4.18 -15.22 -20.91
C LYS A 53 2.97 -16.03 -20.46
N GLU A 54 3.11 -17.36 -20.39
CA GLU A 54 2.05 -18.28 -20.00
C GLU A 54 1.62 -18.07 -18.54
N ILE A 55 2.58 -17.84 -17.64
CA ILE A 55 2.30 -17.52 -16.23
C ILE A 55 1.63 -16.15 -16.14
N THR A 56 2.12 -15.17 -16.92
CA THR A 56 1.54 -13.83 -16.97
C THR A 56 0.09 -13.87 -17.43
N GLU A 57 -0.20 -14.54 -18.55
CA GLU A 57 -1.55 -14.71 -19.09
C GLU A 57 -2.49 -15.42 -18.10
N HIS A 58 -2.00 -16.47 -17.43
CA HIS A 58 -2.78 -17.17 -16.40
C HIS A 58 -3.09 -16.27 -15.20
N MET A 59 -2.09 -15.53 -14.72
CA MET A 59 -2.26 -14.55 -13.65
C MET A 59 -3.20 -13.42 -14.04
N GLU A 60 -3.13 -12.94 -15.29
CA GLU A 60 -4.03 -11.93 -15.83
C GLU A 60 -5.47 -12.45 -15.96
N ALA A 61 -5.66 -13.71 -16.38
CA ALA A 61 -6.98 -14.32 -16.45
C ALA A 61 -7.64 -14.42 -15.06
N ILE A 62 -6.87 -14.80 -14.03
CA ILE A 62 -7.34 -14.78 -12.64
C ILE A 62 -7.64 -13.35 -12.20
N ALA A 63 -6.72 -12.41 -12.47
CA ALA A 63 -6.90 -11.01 -12.12
C ALA A 63 -8.10 -10.38 -12.83
N ALA A 64 -8.48 -10.84 -14.03
CA ALA A 64 -9.69 -10.41 -14.73
C ALA A 64 -10.98 -10.87 -14.04
N GLY A 65 -10.93 -11.98 -13.29
CA GLY A 65 -11.99 -12.38 -12.37
C GLY A 65 -12.16 -11.42 -11.19
N SER A 66 -11.08 -10.74 -10.79
CA SER A 66 -11.15 -9.65 -9.79
C SER A 66 -11.56 -8.35 -10.48
N LYS A 67 -12.76 -7.84 -10.17
CA LYS A 67 -13.17 -6.51 -10.65
C LYS A 67 -12.19 -5.46 -10.10
N ALA A 68 -11.53 -4.73 -11.00
CA ALA A 68 -10.89 -3.49 -10.62
C ALA A 68 -11.99 -2.57 -10.05
N SER A 69 -11.74 -2.00 -8.88
CA SER A 69 -12.70 -1.10 -8.28
C SER A 69 -12.84 0.16 -9.13
N ASP A 70 -14.06 0.46 -9.58
CA ASP A 70 -14.41 1.74 -10.25
C ASP A 70 -14.38 2.92 -9.25
N HIS A 71 -14.10 2.65 -7.98
CA HIS A 71 -14.09 3.66 -6.92
C HIS A 71 -12.79 4.47 -6.90
N LYS A 72 -11.77 4.06 -7.67
CA LYS A 72 -10.44 4.69 -7.68
C LYS A 72 -10.52 6.20 -7.85
N ASP A 73 -11.28 6.68 -8.84
CA ASP A 73 -11.34 8.10 -9.15
C ASP A 73 -12.14 8.88 -8.10
N SER A 74 -13.24 8.34 -7.59
CA SER A 74 -14.02 8.99 -6.52
C SER A 74 -13.22 9.10 -5.23
N ILE A 75 -12.47 8.06 -4.86
CA ILE A 75 -11.61 8.04 -3.68
C ILE A 75 -10.45 9.01 -3.89
N LYS A 76 -9.77 8.98 -5.04
CA LYS A 76 -8.70 9.93 -5.37
C LYS A 76 -9.17 11.37 -5.22
N ASP A 77 -10.35 11.70 -5.73
CA ASP A 77 -10.86 13.06 -5.68
C ASP A 77 -11.26 13.49 -4.26
N ARG A 78 -11.85 12.60 -3.46
CA ARG A 78 -12.09 12.87 -2.02
C ARG A 78 -10.79 13.09 -1.26
N LEU A 79 -9.76 12.29 -1.53
CA LEU A 79 -8.48 12.39 -0.82
C LEU A 79 -7.65 13.62 -1.22
N LYS A 80 -7.74 14.07 -2.47
CA LYS A 80 -7.15 15.36 -2.90
C LYS A 80 -7.74 16.56 -2.13
N GLN A 81 -9.03 16.53 -1.80
CA GLN A 81 -9.67 17.64 -1.06
C GLN A 81 -9.09 17.82 0.35
N ILE A 82 -8.53 16.76 0.93
CA ILE A 82 -7.95 16.75 2.27
C ILE A 82 -6.44 16.47 2.24
N GLU A 83 -5.78 16.70 1.11
CA GLU A 83 -4.34 16.41 0.92
C GLU A 83 -3.47 17.07 1.99
N GLU A 84 -3.84 18.26 2.45
CA GLU A 84 -3.14 18.97 3.53
C GLU A 84 -3.11 18.21 4.86
N LEU A 85 -4.11 17.37 5.14
CA LEU A 85 -4.16 16.58 6.38
C LEU A 85 -3.12 15.46 6.40
N PHE A 86 -2.66 15.01 5.23
CA PHE A 86 -1.57 14.05 5.12
C PHE A 86 -0.19 14.69 5.36
N LYS A 87 -0.10 16.04 5.41
CA LYS A 87 1.13 16.78 5.74
C LYS A 87 1.28 16.88 7.26
N LEU A 88 1.75 15.81 7.89
CA LEU A 88 2.02 15.79 9.33
C LEU A 88 3.06 16.86 9.70
N SER A 89 2.78 17.61 10.76
CA SER A 89 3.72 18.61 11.28
C SER A 89 4.97 17.93 11.83
N ARG A 90 6.14 18.53 11.58
CA ARG A 90 7.40 18.03 12.15
C ARG A 90 7.44 18.35 13.64
N TYR A 91 7.99 17.42 14.43
CA TYR A 91 8.30 17.69 15.83
C TYR A 91 9.14 18.96 15.94
N ARG A 92 8.62 19.97 16.65
CA ARG A 92 9.35 21.20 16.91
C ARG A 92 10.39 20.93 18.01
N PRO A 93 11.69 21.15 17.77
CA PRO A 93 12.69 21.05 18.82
C PRO A 93 12.41 22.14 19.87
N ILE A 94 12.19 21.73 21.12
CA ILE A 94 12.10 22.65 22.27
C ILE A 94 13.48 22.65 22.92
N LYS A 95 14.07 23.84 23.15
CA LYS A 95 15.32 23.97 23.91
C LYS A 95 15.08 23.42 25.34
N GLY A 96 15.60 22.22 25.63
CA GLY A 96 15.51 21.59 26.95
C GLY A 96 14.50 20.44 27.10
N GLY A 97 13.92 19.92 26.00
CA GLY A 97 13.14 18.67 26.09
C GLY A 97 14.03 17.47 26.46
N PRO A 98 13.48 16.43 27.12
CA PRO A 98 14.26 15.24 27.57
C PRO A 98 14.78 14.37 26.42
N LEU A 99 14.40 14.68 25.18
CA LEU A 99 14.74 13.94 23.96
C LEU A 99 15.93 14.58 23.25
N LEU A 100 17.11 13.97 23.39
CA LEU A 100 18.30 14.34 22.61
C LEU A 100 18.10 14.01 21.12
N VAL A 101 18.44 14.95 20.24
CA VAL A 101 18.32 14.83 18.78
C VAL A 101 19.73 14.57 18.24
N SER A 102 19.95 13.46 17.52
CA SER A 102 21.15 13.28 16.70
C SER A 102 21.04 14.23 15.50
N GLY A 103 21.97 15.18 15.42
CA GLY A 103 21.98 16.23 14.40
C GLY A 103 22.44 15.73 13.04
N ASP A 104 21.65 16.02 12.02
CA ASP A 104 22.12 16.53 10.72
C ASP A 104 20.96 17.11 9.90
N THR A 105 20.15 17.95 10.55
CA THR A 105 19.22 18.82 9.83
C THR A 105 19.53 20.25 10.22
N GLN A 106 20.28 20.95 9.38
CA GLN A 106 20.27 22.42 9.38
C GLN A 106 18.82 22.85 9.15
N ALA A 107 18.14 23.17 10.23
CA ALA A 107 16.89 23.89 10.18
C ALA A 107 17.21 25.28 9.62
N SER A 108 16.99 25.46 8.31
CA SER A 108 16.97 26.79 7.71
C SER A 108 15.80 27.54 8.34
N GLY A 109 16.13 28.47 9.24
CA GLY A 109 15.16 29.24 9.99
C GLY A 109 15.74 30.61 10.31
N GLY A 110 15.15 31.63 9.68
CA GLY A 110 15.12 33.00 10.20
C GLY A 110 16.37 33.82 9.93
N GLY A 111 16.26 34.75 8.98
CA GLY A 111 17.29 35.75 8.74
C GLY A 111 17.54 36.64 9.96
N THR A 112 18.83 36.86 10.22
CA THR A 112 19.30 38.06 10.91
C THR A 112 20.40 38.65 10.04
N ARG A 113 20.15 39.84 9.49
CA ARG A 113 21.18 40.65 8.85
C ARG A 113 22.14 41.15 9.93
N SER A 114 23.38 40.71 9.91
CA SER A 114 24.54 41.50 10.32
C SER A 114 25.79 40.88 9.69
N GLY A 115 26.64 41.74 9.13
CA GLY A 115 27.72 41.35 8.23
C GLY A 115 29.04 40.96 8.90
N GLU A 116 29.96 40.61 8.00
CA GLU A 116 31.41 40.41 8.11
C GLU A 116 31.97 39.08 8.67
N GLY A 117 32.71 38.38 7.80
CA GLY A 117 33.63 37.31 8.18
C GLY A 117 34.01 36.38 7.02
N LYS A 118 35.15 36.64 6.37
CA LYS A 118 35.79 35.82 5.31
C LYS A 118 36.04 34.36 5.74
N GLY A 119 35.85 33.41 4.82
CA GLY A 119 36.43 32.05 4.93
C GLY A 119 36.29 31.22 3.65
N LYS A 120 37.43 30.94 2.99
CA LYS A 120 37.58 30.07 1.81
C LYS A 120 37.25 28.60 2.15
N GLY A 121 36.70 27.86 1.19
CA GLY A 121 36.16 26.50 1.39
C GLY A 121 37.12 25.33 1.22
N ALA A 122 36.54 24.13 1.31
CA ALA A 122 36.94 22.90 0.59
C ALA A 122 35.83 21.86 0.80
N GLY A 123 35.30 21.31 -0.29
CA GLY A 123 34.28 20.26 -0.28
C GLY A 123 34.84 18.86 -0.05
N GLY A 124 33.95 17.96 0.36
CA GLY A 124 34.15 16.52 0.38
C GLY A 124 32.79 15.85 0.28
N ALA A 125 32.33 15.61 -0.95
CA ALA A 125 31.10 14.90 -1.26
C ALA A 125 31.31 13.39 -1.02
N GLY A 126 30.63 12.86 -0.02
CA GLY A 126 30.40 11.42 0.13
C GLY A 126 29.00 11.10 -0.35
N SER A 127 28.89 10.64 -1.61
CA SER A 127 27.63 10.15 -2.16
C SER A 127 27.36 8.75 -1.57
N GLN A 128 26.34 8.62 -0.73
CA GLN A 128 25.77 7.31 -0.41
C GLN A 128 24.67 6.98 -1.43
N PRO A 129 24.83 5.93 -2.24
CA PRO A 129 23.78 5.40 -3.10
C PRO A 129 22.87 4.51 -2.24
N GLY A 130 21.57 4.83 -2.16
CA GLY A 130 20.60 3.98 -1.48
C GLY A 130 19.49 4.69 -0.69
N ALA A 131 19.49 6.01 -0.63
CA ALA A 131 18.34 6.73 -0.07
C ALA A 131 17.17 6.64 -1.04
N THR A 132 16.24 5.71 -0.80
CA THR A 132 14.91 5.72 -1.41
C THR A 132 14.37 7.14 -1.29
N PRO A 133 14.00 7.81 -2.40
CA PRO A 133 13.60 9.21 -2.35
C PRO A 133 12.43 9.31 -1.38
N SER A 134 12.64 10.09 -0.32
CA SER A 134 11.58 10.41 0.62
C SER A 134 10.39 10.91 -0.17
N ILE A 135 9.18 10.44 0.15
CA ILE A 135 7.90 10.88 -0.47
C ILE A 135 7.80 12.42 -0.56
N TYR A 136 8.57 13.13 0.27
CA TYR A 136 8.81 14.57 0.23
C TYR A 136 9.44 15.14 -1.07
N SER A 137 10.03 14.35 -1.97
CA SER A 137 10.46 14.85 -3.29
C SER A 137 9.29 15.08 -4.26
N LEU A 138 8.07 14.67 -3.90
CA LEU A 138 6.87 14.85 -4.73
C LEU A 138 6.22 16.24 -4.65
N PHE A 139 6.60 17.06 -3.68
CA PHE A 139 6.12 18.44 -3.55
C PHE A 139 7.33 19.37 -3.62
N LEU A 140 7.74 19.65 -4.87
CA LEU A 140 8.86 20.52 -5.20
C LEU A 140 8.83 21.80 -4.36
N THR A 141 9.94 22.06 -3.68
CA THR A 141 10.29 23.34 -3.09
C THR A 141 10.46 24.38 -4.20
N GLU A 142 10.00 25.63 -4.00
CA GLU A 142 10.20 26.76 -4.93
C GLU A 142 11.68 27.05 -5.29
N ASN A 143 12.64 26.44 -4.57
CA ASN A 143 14.08 26.59 -4.81
C ASN A 143 14.78 25.24 -5.07
N GLY A 144 14.42 24.55 -6.17
CA GLY A 144 15.05 23.29 -6.61
C GLY A 144 15.48 23.31 -8.08
N VAL A 145 16.56 22.59 -8.38
CA VAL A 145 17.17 22.49 -9.72
C VAL A 145 16.20 21.84 -10.74
N PRO A 146 16.14 22.27 -12.02
CA PRO A 146 15.18 21.75 -12.99
C PRO A 146 15.37 20.26 -13.25
N GLY A 147 14.29 19.48 -13.10
CA GLY A 147 14.22 18.07 -13.46
C GLY A 147 12.82 17.72 -13.93
N THR A 148 12.72 16.79 -14.88
CA THR A 148 11.45 16.34 -15.46
C THR A 148 10.72 15.42 -14.47
N THR A 149 9.81 15.97 -13.66
CA THR A 149 9.08 15.21 -12.64
C THR A 149 7.98 14.36 -13.27
N THR A 150 8.26 13.11 -13.62
CA THR A 150 7.20 12.09 -13.65
C THR A 150 6.80 11.79 -12.22
N LYS A 151 5.73 12.42 -11.71
CA LYS A 151 5.19 12.15 -10.38
C LYS A 151 4.76 10.67 -10.30
N PRO A 152 5.38 9.81 -9.46
CA PRO A 152 4.88 8.45 -9.29
C PRO A 152 3.46 8.48 -8.68
N ASP A 153 2.53 7.66 -9.22
CA ASP A 153 1.17 7.51 -8.66
C ASP A 153 1.30 6.82 -7.29
N LEU A 154 1.10 7.61 -6.22
CA LEU A 154 1.23 7.14 -4.84
C LEU A 154 0.05 6.28 -4.39
N PHE A 155 -1.07 6.35 -5.11
CA PHE A 155 -2.26 5.59 -4.76
C PHE A 155 -2.02 4.11 -5.06
N PRO A 156 -2.32 3.22 -4.10
CA PRO A 156 -2.17 1.80 -4.33
C PRO A 156 -3.13 1.34 -5.44
N ILE A 157 -2.69 0.33 -6.18
CA ILE A 157 -3.58 -0.44 -7.05
C ILE A 157 -4.48 -1.25 -6.12
N VAL A 158 -5.79 -1.05 -6.19
CA VAL A 158 -6.74 -1.77 -5.33
C VAL A 158 -7.39 -2.93 -6.09
N ARG A 159 -7.48 -4.09 -5.44
CA ARG A 159 -8.18 -5.28 -5.95
C ARG A 159 -9.03 -5.91 -4.85
N TRP A 160 -10.31 -6.10 -5.13
CA TRP A 160 -11.19 -6.92 -4.29
C TRP A 160 -11.01 -8.39 -4.67
N VAL A 161 -10.73 -9.24 -3.68
CA VAL A 161 -10.41 -10.65 -3.89
C VAL A 161 -11.30 -11.53 -3.00
N SER A 162 -11.69 -12.68 -3.52
CA SER A 162 -12.60 -13.63 -2.86
C SER A 162 -12.21 -15.07 -3.18
N VAL A 163 -12.49 -15.99 -2.26
CA VAL A 163 -12.42 -17.43 -2.53
C VAL A 163 -13.47 -17.85 -3.55
N ALA A 164 -14.68 -17.27 -3.50
CA ALA A 164 -15.77 -17.62 -4.41
C ALA A 164 -15.42 -17.30 -5.88
N ASP A 165 -14.70 -16.19 -6.09
CA ASP A 165 -14.27 -15.75 -7.41
C ASP A 165 -12.92 -16.37 -7.85
N GLY A 166 -12.31 -17.24 -7.03
CA GLY A 166 -11.01 -17.86 -7.30
C GLY A 166 -9.80 -16.91 -7.27
N THR A 167 -10.03 -15.65 -6.88
CA THR A 167 -9.01 -14.58 -6.85
C THR A 167 -8.24 -14.54 -5.54
N ARG A 168 -8.75 -15.19 -4.49
CA ARG A 168 -8.09 -15.42 -3.19
C ARG A 168 -7.97 -16.93 -2.91
N PRO A 169 -6.78 -17.45 -2.58
CA PRO A 169 -6.60 -18.81 -2.09
C PRO A 169 -7.30 -19.07 -0.74
N VAL A 170 -7.77 -20.30 -0.53
CA VAL A 170 -8.27 -20.76 0.78
C VAL A 170 -7.14 -20.73 1.81
N GLY A 171 -7.39 -20.20 3.00
CA GLY A 171 -6.37 -20.08 4.05
C GLY A 171 -5.60 -18.76 4.03
N GLU A 172 -5.66 -17.99 2.93
CA GLU A 172 -5.05 -16.67 2.85
C GLU A 172 -6.03 -15.58 3.30
N MET A 173 -5.62 -14.66 4.19
CA MET A 173 -6.47 -13.60 4.74
C MET A 173 -7.73 -14.11 5.47
N GLU A 174 -7.68 -15.30 6.07
CA GLU A 174 -8.79 -15.82 6.86
C GLU A 174 -9.13 -14.89 8.03
N ASP A 175 -10.37 -14.38 8.01
CA ASP A 175 -10.86 -13.37 8.95
C ASP A 175 -9.93 -12.13 9.06
N ARG A 176 -9.35 -11.73 7.93
CA ARG A 176 -8.58 -10.48 7.76
C ARG A 176 -9.19 -9.63 6.66
N ALA A 177 -9.13 -8.32 6.83
CA ALA A 177 -9.77 -7.36 5.92
C ALA A 177 -8.99 -7.17 4.62
N ALA A 178 -7.67 -7.09 4.68
CA ALA A 178 -6.83 -6.77 3.53
C ALA A 178 -5.37 -7.19 3.74
N LYS A 179 -4.63 -7.22 2.63
CA LYS A 179 -3.19 -7.42 2.56
C LYS A 179 -2.58 -6.37 1.64
N TYR A 180 -1.50 -5.73 2.09
CA TYR A 180 -0.76 -4.78 1.27
C TYR A 180 0.55 -5.41 0.77
N LEU A 181 0.78 -5.31 -0.53
CA LEU A 181 1.98 -5.77 -1.21
C LEU A 181 2.82 -4.55 -1.59
N GLU A 182 3.72 -4.16 -0.70
CA GLU A 182 4.52 -2.94 -0.80
C GLU A 182 5.31 -2.84 -2.10
N LYS A 183 6.00 -3.92 -2.50
CA LYS A 183 6.81 -3.95 -3.74
C LYS A 183 5.99 -3.60 -5.00
N ASP A 184 4.69 -3.90 -4.99
CA ASP A 184 3.79 -3.73 -6.13
C ASP A 184 2.85 -2.53 -5.95
N ASN A 185 2.98 -1.80 -4.83
CA ASN A 185 2.01 -0.83 -4.33
C ASN A 185 0.56 -1.31 -4.50
N MET A 186 0.28 -2.57 -4.16
CA MET A 186 -1.03 -3.20 -4.38
C MET A 186 -1.73 -3.53 -3.07
N LEU A 187 -2.97 -3.10 -2.93
CA LEU A 187 -3.86 -3.40 -1.82
C LEU A 187 -4.89 -4.46 -2.26
N GLN A 188 -4.80 -5.65 -1.69
CA GLN A 188 -5.79 -6.71 -1.87
C GLN A 188 -6.79 -6.66 -0.72
N ILE A 189 -8.07 -6.46 -1.03
CA ILE A 189 -9.15 -6.37 -0.05
C ILE A 189 -9.95 -7.68 -0.08
N ASN A 190 -10.06 -8.33 1.07
CA ASN A 190 -10.79 -9.58 1.21
C ASN A 190 -12.30 -9.33 1.18
N ALA A 191 -12.95 -9.62 0.05
CA ALA A 191 -14.39 -9.48 -0.12
C ALA A 191 -15.21 -10.40 0.81
N ASP A 192 -14.60 -11.48 1.30
CA ASP A 192 -15.25 -12.46 2.18
C ASP A 192 -15.15 -12.09 3.66
N PHE A 193 -14.47 -10.98 3.99
CA PHE A 193 -14.32 -10.55 5.36
C PHE A 193 -15.70 -10.20 5.97
N ARG A 194 -16.01 -10.83 7.11
CA ARG A 194 -17.36 -10.85 7.71
C ARG A 194 -17.93 -9.45 7.95
N VAL A 195 -17.08 -8.51 8.35
CA VAL A 195 -17.46 -7.11 8.53
C VAL A 195 -18.07 -6.50 7.28
N PHE A 196 -17.47 -6.75 6.12
CA PHE A 196 -17.96 -6.21 4.84
C PHE A 196 -19.26 -6.91 4.46
N ALA A 197 -19.28 -8.25 4.56
CA ALA A 197 -20.46 -9.06 4.26
C ALA A 197 -21.67 -8.68 5.14
N ASP A 198 -21.47 -8.52 6.44
CA ASP A 198 -22.52 -8.15 7.40
C ASP A 198 -23.04 -6.73 7.15
N MET A 199 -22.15 -5.79 6.80
CA MET A 199 -22.56 -4.42 6.45
C MET A 199 -23.36 -4.39 5.14
N ILE A 200 -22.94 -5.15 4.12
CA ILE A 200 -23.68 -5.31 2.86
C ILE A 200 -25.04 -5.93 3.13
N LYS A 201 -25.09 -7.00 3.92
CA LYS A 201 -26.34 -7.69 4.29
C LYS A 201 -27.30 -6.73 4.99
N ARG A 202 -26.83 -6.03 6.03
CA ARG A 202 -27.65 -5.07 6.79
C ARG A 202 -28.32 -4.03 5.88
N TRP A 203 -27.57 -3.41 4.98
CA TRP A 203 -28.10 -2.38 4.10
C TRP A 203 -28.95 -2.96 2.97
N THR A 204 -28.64 -4.17 2.50
CA THR A 204 -29.48 -4.89 1.53
C THR A 204 -30.84 -5.20 2.16
N ASP A 205 -30.87 -5.69 3.40
CA ASP A 205 -32.10 -5.97 4.15
C ASP A 205 -32.91 -4.68 4.36
N TYR A 206 -32.25 -3.58 4.71
CA TYR A 206 -32.90 -2.26 4.88
C TYR A 206 -33.57 -1.76 3.59
N PHE A 207 -32.96 -2.01 2.43
CA PHE A 207 -33.49 -1.67 1.11
C PHE A 207 -34.18 -2.86 0.41
N GLY A 208 -34.61 -3.88 1.15
CA GLY A 208 -35.14 -5.13 0.57
C GLY A 208 -36.40 -4.95 -0.31
N SER A 209 -37.11 -3.82 -0.17
CA SER A 209 -38.25 -3.46 -1.01
C SER A 209 -37.86 -2.80 -2.34
N VAL A 210 -36.58 -2.46 -2.55
CA VAL A 210 -36.08 -1.80 -3.76
C VAL A 210 -35.44 -2.85 -4.69
N PRO A 211 -36.02 -3.12 -5.88
CA PRO A 211 -35.43 -4.04 -6.85
C PRO A 211 -34.02 -3.59 -7.25
N GLY A 212 -33.08 -4.53 -7.28
CA GLY A 212 -31.70 -4.24 -7.65
C GLY A 212 -30.90 -3.47 -6.59
N ALA A 213 -31.38 -3.37 -5.35
CA ALA A 213 -30.66 -2.68 -4.28
C ALA A 213 -29.31 -3.33 -3.94
N HIS A 214 -29.25 -4.67 -3.95
CA HIS A 214 -28.06 -5.42 -3.53
C HIS A 214 -26.76 -4.99 -4.23
N PRO A 215 -26.65 -4.97 -5.59
CA PRO A 215 -25.42 -4.54 -6.25
C PRO A 215 -25.06 -3.08 -5.94
N VAL A 216 -26.05 -2.19 -5.83
CA VAL A 216 -25.80 -0.78 -5.48
C VAL A 216 -25.27 -0.65 -4.05
N VAL A 217 -25.87 -1.39 -3.12
CA VAL A 217 -25.42 -1.46 -1.71
C VAL A 217 -24.00 -2.00 -1.64
N GLN A 218 -23.73 -3.13 -2.30
CA GLN A 218 -22.42 -3.75 -2.33
C GLN A 218 -21.34 -2.76 -2.80
N GLU A 219 -21.55 -2.08 -3.93
CA GLU A 219 -20.59 -1.11 -4.46
C GLU A 219 -20.32 0.04 -3.48
N VAL A 220 -21.37 0.63 -2.88
CA VAL A 220 -21.20 1.73 -1.92
C VAL A 220 -20.50 1.27 -0.64
N VAL A 221 -20.85 0.10 -0.11
CA VAL A 221 -20.18 -0.44 1.09
C VAL A 221 -18.70 -0.69 0.80
N ARG A 222 -18.40 -1.32 -0.35
CA ARG A 222 -17.02 -1.56 -0.80
C ARG A 222 -16.24 -0.25 -0.93
N GLU A 223 -16.80 0.76 -1.59
CA GLU A 223 -16.17 2.07 -1.79
C GLU A 223 -15.70 2.71 -0.48
N TRP A 224 -16.52 2.69 0.56
CA TRP A 224 -16.19 3.34 1.83
C TRP A 224 -15.17 2.56 2.67
N PHE A 225 -15.20 1.23 2.62
CA PHE A 225 -14.15 0.43 3.27
C PHE A 225 -12.82 0.50 2.51
N GLU A 226 -12.88 0.52 1.18
CA GLU A 226 -11.72 0.74 0.32
C GLU A 226 -11.07 2.08 0.63
N GLN A 227 -11.87 3.15 0.76
CA GLN A 227 -11.35 4.46 1.14
C GLN A 227 -10.56 4.40 2.47
N SER A 228 -11.12 3.80 3.52
CA SER A 228 -10.41 3.71 4.81
C SER A 228 -9.07 2.98 4.68
N LEU A 229 -9.00 1.91 3.88
CA LEU A 229 -7.77 1.16 3.66
C LEU A 229 -6.75 1.93 2.81
N VAL A 230 -7.19 2.63 1.77
CA VAL A 230 -6.34 3.49 0.95
C VAL A 230 -5.77 4.63 1.78
N GLU A 231 -6.59 5.27 2.61
CA GLU A 231 -6.15 6.30 3.56
C GLU A 231 -5.09 5.77 4.52
N ALA A 232 -5.26 4.56 5.04
CA ALA A 232 -4.26 3.93 5.90
C ALA A 232 -2.94 3.69 5.17
N VAL A 233 -2.96 3.15 3.95
CA VAL A 233 -1.74 2.96 3.15
C VAL A 233 -1.01 4.29 2.93
N LEU A 234 -1.73 5.32 2.51
CA LEU A 234 -1.14 6.65 2.27
C LEU A 234 -0.59 7.25 3.57
N SER A 235 -1.35 7.21 4.66
CA SER A 235 -0.95 7.78 5.96
C SER A 235 0.20 7.03 6.61
N SER A 236 0.22 5.71 6.56
CA SER A 236 1.34 4.92 7.06
C SER A 236 2.60 5.19 6.24
N ASN A 237 2.46 5.41 4.93
CA ASN A 237 3.60 5.76 4.09
C ASN A 237 4.15 7.16 4.41
N THR A 238 3.35 8.15 4.83
CA THR A 238 3.88 9.46 5.27
C THR A 238 4.71 9.37 6.56
N LEU A 239 4.50 8.33 7.36
CA LEU A 239 5.29 8.06 8.56
C LEU A 239 6.66 7.41 8.24
N ARG A 240 6.88 6.93 7.01
CA ARG A 240 8.21 6.49 6.57
C ARG A 240 9.15 7.69 6.63
N ASN A 241 10.21 7.59 7.44
CA ASN A 241 11.17 8.65 7.76
C ASN A 241 10.70 9.66 8.84
N ALA A 242 9.59 9.41 9.54
CA ALA A 242 9.29 10.16 10.75
C ALA A 242 10.26 9.75 11.87
N ARG A 243 10.64 10.71 12.72
CA ARG A 243 11.71 10.56 13.74
C ARG A 243 11.57 9.32 14.64
N HIS A 244 10.34 8.91 14.90
CA HIS A 244 10.02 7.84 15.85
C HIS A 244 9.32 6.65 15.19
N TRP A 245 9.39 6.54 13.86
CA TRP A 245 8.79 5.46 13.11
C TRP A 245 9.86 4.76 12.29
N SER A 246 10.14 3.51 12.65
CA SER A 246 10.99 2.63 11.87
C SER A 246 10.25 2.10 10.64
N ILE A 247 10.99 1.49 9.71
CA ILE A 247 10.39 0.81 8.56
C ILE A 247 9.55 -0.36 9.05
N GLU A 248 10.03 -1.07 10.07
CA GLU A 248 9.36 -2.20 10.71
C GLU A 248 8.04 -1.78 11.37
N ASP A 249 8.00 -0.60 12.02
CA ASP A 249 6.76 -0.07 12.60
C ASP A 249 5.72 0.23 11.52
N VAL A 250 6.15 0.81 10.39
CA VAL A 250 5.27 1.07 9.24
C VAL A 250 4.77 -0.23 8.61
N GLN A 251 5.64 -1.23 8.46
CA GLN A 251 5.26 -2.55 7.99
C GLN A 251 4.28 -3.24 8.94
N SER A 252 4.47 -3.09 10.25
CA SER A 252 3.55 -3.59 11.28
C SER A 252 2.17 -2.93 11.19
N MET A 253 2.10 -1.61 10.97
CA MET A 253 0.83 -0.93 10.71
C MET A 253 0.13 -1.44 9.44
N LEU A 254 0.89 -1.77 8.40
CA LEU A 254 0.39 -2.27 7.12
C LEU A 254 0.27 -3.81 7.07
N SER A 255 0.43 -4.48 8.21
CA SER A 255 0.14 -5.90 8.37
C SER A 255 -1.34 -6.20 8.15
N GLN A 256 -1.69 -7.48 7.96
CA GLN A 256 -3.09 -7.88 7.81
C GLN A 256 -3.90 -7.53 9.06
N GLU A 257 -3.32 -7.66 10.25
CA GLU A 257 -3.91 -7.25 11.53
C GLU A 257 -4.14 -5.73 11.58
N GLY A 258 -3.14 -4.94 11.21
CA GLY A 258 -3.23 -3.48 11.19
C GLY A 258 -4.29 -2.97 10.22
N LEU A 259 -4.29 -3.48 8.99
CA LEU A 259 -5.32 -3.17 7.99
C LEU A 259 -6.71 -3.66 8.40
N THR A 260 -6.79 -4.77 9.15
CA THR A 260 -8.06 -5.21 9.73
C THR A 260 -8.55 -4.21 10.78
N ALA A 261 -7.67 -3.73 11.66
CA ALA A 261 -8.03 -2.75 12.67
C ALA A 261 -8.56 -1.43 12.07
N VAL A 262 -7.98 -0.99 10.94
CA VAL A 262 -8.40 0.23 10.21
C VAL A 262 -9.88 0.20 9.83
N VAL A 263 -10.41 -0.97 9.47
CA VAL A 263 -11.80 -1.10 9.05
C VAL A 263 -12.73 -1.45 10.19
N LEU A 264 -12.29 -1.57 11.44
CA LEU A 264 -13.16 -1.89 12.58
C LEU A 264 -14.04 -0.73 13.07
N PRO A 265 -13.60 0.54 13.06
CA PRO A 265 -14.44 1.67 13.43
C PRO A 265 -15.73 1.73 12.60
N ARG A 266 -16.88 1.53 13.24
CA ARG A 266 -18.17 1.40 12.55
C ARG A 266 -18.87 2.72 12.27
N TRP A 267 -18.76 3.67 13.19
CA TRP A 267 -19.61 4.86 13.20
C TRP A 267 -19.43 5.72 11.95
N HIS A 268 -18.20 6.13 11.65
CA HIS A 268 -17.94 7.02 10.51
C HIS A 268 -18.22 6.36 9.16
N ILE A 269 -17.86 5.07 9.03
CA ILE A 269 -18.13 4.29 7.81
C ILE A 269 -19.65 4.16 7.60
N GLU A 270 -20.41 3.85 8.65
CA GLU A 270 -21.88 3.74 8.57
C GLU A 270 -22.52 5.06 8.15
N GLN A 271 -22.12 6.20 8.72
CA GLN A 271 -22.67 7.51 8.37
C GLN A 271 -22.38 7.87 6.91
N SER A 272 -21.19 7.54 6.41
CA SER A 272 -20.81 7.77 5.02
C SER A 272 -21.58 6.88 4.05
N ILE A 273 -21.71 5.59 4.35
CA ILE A 273 -22.56 4.64 3.59
C ILE A 273 -24.01 5.12 3.56
N LYS A 274 -24.59 5.46 4.71
CA LYS A 274 -25.97 5.93 4.83
C LYS A 274 -26.25 7.13 3.93
N ARG A 275 -25.36 8.15 3.94
CA ARG A 275 -25.47 9.34 3.08
C ARG A 275 -25.38 8.98 1.59
N ALA A 276 -24.42 8.14 1.22
CA ALA A 276 -24.22 7.73 -0.18
C ALA A 276 -25.42 6.92 -0.71
N LEU A 277 -25.92 5.95 0.07
CA LEU A 277 -27.11 5.16 -0.28
C LEU A 277 -28.37 6.03 -0.34
N GLY A 278 -28.55 6.95 0.60
CA GLY A 278 -29.66 7.90 0.59
C GLY A 278 -29.70 8.75 -0.68
N SER A 279 -28.54 9.22 -1.14
CA SER A 279 -28.41 9.95 -2.40
C SER A 279 -28.74 9.08 -3.62
N LYS A 280 -28.15 7.88 -3.73
CA LYS A 280 -28.37 6.98 -4.88
C LYS A 280 -29.83 6.49 -4.98
N PHE A 281 -30.43 6.05 -3.88
CA PHE A 281 -31.81 5.57 -3.88
C PHE A 281 -32.85 6.70 -3.94
N GLY A 282 -32.53 7.87 -3.38
CA GLY A 282 -33.34 9.08 -3.57
C GLY A 282 -33.40 9.49 -5.04
N ALA A 283 -32.26 9.50 -5.72
CA ALA A 283 -32.17 9.79 -7.16
C ALA A 283 -32.89 8.74 -8.03
N LEU A 284 -32.88 7.47 -7.63
CA LEU A 284 -33.62 6.40 -8.33
C LEU A 284 -35.14 6.58 -8.23
N LYS A 285 -35.68 6.98 -7.07
CA LYS A 285 -37.11 7.29 -6.95
C LYS A 285 -37.54 8.46 -7.84
N GLY A 286 -36.68 9.48 -7.99
CA GLY A 286 -36.96 10.65 -8.84
C GLY A 286 -36.88 10.39 -10.35
N LYS A 287 -36.30 9.27 -10.80
CA LYS A 287 -36.24 8.88 -12.22
C LYS A 287 -37.36 7.93 -12.66
N VAL A 288 -38.09 7.35 -11.70
CA VAL A 288 -39.18 6.39 -11.94
C VAL A 288 -40.56 7.04 -11.78
N ALA A 289 -40.61 8.28 -11.27
CA ALA A 289 -41.80 9.14 -11.23
C ALA A 289 -41.82 10.07 -12.44
#